data_AF-A0A2N1D551-F1
#
_entry.id   AF-A0A2N1D551-F1
#
_cell.length_a   1.000
_cell.length_b   1.000
_cell.length_c   1.000
_cell.angle_alpha   90.00
_cell.angle_beta   90.00
_cell.angle_gamma   90.00
#
_symmetry.space_group_name_H-M   'P 1'
#
loop_
_entity.id
_entity.type
_entity.pdbx_description
1 polymer ?
#
loop_
_entity_poly.entity_id
_entity_poly.type
_entity_poly.pdbx_seq_one_letter_code
_entity_poly.pdbx_strand_id
1 'polypeptide(L)' 'MSSEQSIILKTINSLAISLAIKTVAEGIETQQQLELMQDIQCSMGQGFYISQSLSEDKLLELMKNKIKLIVT' A
#
# COMPACT_ATOMS: atom_id res chain seq x y z
N MET A 1 9.73 6.37 10.92
CA MET A 1 9.30 5.16 11.66
C MET A 1 10.39 4.74 12.63
N SER A 2 10.06 4.12 13.76
CA SER A 2 11.07 3.56 14.67
C SER A 2 11.72 2.29 14.08
N SER A 3 12.88 1.91 14.62
CA SER A 3 13.57 0.67 14.24
C SER A 3 12.72 -0.57 14.49
N GLU A 4 12.03 -0.62 15.64
CA GLU A 4 11.15 -1.71 16.04
C GLU A 4 9.98 -1.90 15.07
N GLN A 5 9.33 -0.81 14.66
CA GLN A 5 8.25 -0.85 13.67
C GLN A 5 8.72 -1.43 12.33
N SER A 6 9.91 -1.03 11.87
CA SER A 6 10.49 -1.57 10.64
C SER A 6 10.77 -3.07 10.73
N ILE A 7 11.24 -3.55 11.88
CA ILE A 7 11.50 -4.99 12.12
C ILE A 7 10.19 -5.78 12.09
N ILE A 8 9.14 -5.29 12.75
CA ILE A 8 7.82 -5.93 12.77
C ILE A 8 7.27 -6.04 11.34
N LEU A 9 7.27 -4.94 10.58
CA LEU A 9 6.77 -4.90 9.20
C LEU A 9 7.51 -5.89 8.30
N LYS A 10 8.85 -5.90 8.35
CA LYS A 10 9.67 -6.83 7.57
C LYS A 10 9.39 -8.28 7.94
N THR A 11 9.21 -8.57 9.22
CA THR A 11 8.95 -9.94 9.71
C THR A 11 7.60 -10.43 9.22
N ILE A 12 6.55 -9.62 9.38
CA ILE A 12 5.19 -9.94 8.93
C ILE A 12 5.16 -10.11 7.40
N ASN A 13 5.78 -9.21 6.65
CA ASN A 13 5.77 -9.30 5.19
C ASN A 13 6.55 -10.53 4.68
N SER A 14 7.70 -10.86 5.29
CA SER A 14 8.46 -12.08 4.97
C SER A 14 7.63 -13.35 5.20
N LEU A 15 6.85 -13.40 6.29
CA LEU A 15 5.92 -14.49 6.56
C LEU A 15 4.83 -14.56 5.48
N ALA A 16 4.22 -13.43 5.11
CA ALA A 16 3.19 -13.39 4.08
C ALA A 16 3.71 -13.86 2.71
N ILE A 17 4.90 -13.40 2.30
CA ILE A 17 5.58 -13.86 1.07
C ILE A 17 5.78 -15.38 1.11
N SER A 18 6.30 -15.92 2.22
CA SER A 18 6.56 -17.36 2.38
C SER A 18 5.29 -18.20 2.28
N LEU A 19 4.15 -17.64 2.67
CA LEU A 19 2.83 -18.28 2.61
C LEU A 19 2.08 -17.97 1.30
N ALA A 20 2.69 -17.24 0.36
CA ALA A 20 2.07 -16.74 -0.86
C ALA A 20 0.78 -15.93 -0.61
N ILE A 21 0.75 -15.18 0.51
CA ILE A 21 -0.35 -14.30 0.90
C ILE A 21 -0.05 -12.88 0.40
N LYS A 22 -1.03 -12.25 -0.26
CA LYS A 22 -0.94 -10.84 -0.65
C LYS A 22 -1.19 -9.94 0.55
N THR A 23 -0.33 -8.93 0.71
CA THR A 23 -0.42 -7.93 1.79
C THR A 23 -0.98 -6.60 1.30
N VAL A 24 -1.66 -5.87 2.18
CA VAL A 24 -2.06 -4.48 1.95
C VAL A 24 -1.52 -3.61 3.08
N ALA A 25 -0.85 -2.52 2.73
CA ALA A 25 -0.46 -1.48 3.67
C ALA A 25 -1.52 -0.37 3.67
N GLU A 26 -2.26 -0.24 4.77
CA GLU A 26 -3.29 0.79 4.94
C GLU A 26 -2.74 2.01 5.69
N GLY A 27 -3.19 3.21 5.31
CA GLY A 27 -2.82 4.47 5.97
C GLY A 27 -1.53 5.11 5.48
N ILE A 28 -1.15 4.94 4.22
CA ILE A 28 0.01 5.62 3.62
C ILE A 28 -0.31 7.11 3.40
N GLU A 29 0.34 7.99 4.15
CA GLU A 29 0.15 9.44 4.12
C GLU A 29 1.37 10.20 3.57
N THR A 30 2.55 9.56 3.54
CA THR A 30 3.78 10.18 3.02
C THR A 30 4.52 9.31 1.99
N GLN A 31 5.33 9.97 1.16
CA GLN A 31 6.20 9.30 0.19
C GLN A 31 7.17 8.31 0.85
N GLN A 32 7.73 8.67 2.02
CA GLN A 32 8.67 7.80 2.72
C GLN A 32 8.00 6.51 3.25
N GLN A 33 6.71 6.57 3.60
CA GLN A 33 5.95 5.37 3.96
C GLN A 33 5.70 4.50 2.72
N LEU A 34 5.38 5.10 1.58
CA LEU A 34 5.22 4.38 0.31
C LEU A 34 6.51 3.65 -0.07
N GLU A 35 7.65 4.36 -0.10
CA GLU A 35 8.97 3.80 -0.41
C GLU A 35 9.31 2.63 0.50
N LEU A 36 9.05 2.74 1.81
CA LEU A 36 9.27 1.64 2.74
C LEU A 36 8.41 0.41 2.39
N MET A 37 7.14 0.60 2.01
CA MET A 37 6.26 -0.50 1.64
C MET A 37 6.71 -1.18 0.34
N GLN A 38 7.26 -0.41 -0.60
CA GLN A 38 7.87 -0.92 -1.83
C GLN A 38 9.14 -1.73 -1.53
N ASP A 39 10.03 -1.19 -0.68
CA ASP A 39 11.28 -1.84 -0.29
C ASP A 39 11.08 -3.18 0.39
N ILE A 40 10.04 -3.30 1.23
CA ILE A 40 9.71 -4.58 1.87
C ILE A 40 8.93 -5.51 0.95
N GLN A 41 8.57 -5.10 -0.27
CA GLN A 41 7.77 -5.86 -1.23
C GLN A 41 6.35 -6.15 -0.72
N CYS A 42 5.70 -5.16 -0.11
CA CYS A 42 4.27 -5.22 0.18
C CYS A 42 3.48 -5.31 -1.14
N SER A 43 2.40 -6.09 -1.19
CA SER A 43 1.73 -6.36 -2.47
C SER A 43 0.85 -5.20 -2.96
N MET A 44 0.25 -4.45 -2.04
CA MET A 44 -0.70 -3.38 -2.30
C MET A 44 -0.57 -2.27 -1.25
N GLY A 45 -0.90 -1.04 -1.62
CA GLY A 45 -0.95 0.10 -0.70
C GLY A 45 -2.26 0.87 -0.81
N GLN A 46 -2.73 1.38 0.33
CA GLN A 46 -3.87 2.28 0.42
C GLN A 46 -3.53 3.42 1.38
N GLY A 47 -3.86 4.65 0.99
CA GLY A 47 -3.75 5.79 1.88
C GLY A 47 -3.90 7.11 1.15
N PHE A 48 -4.00 8.19 1.93
CA PHE A 48 -4.22 9.55 1.44
C PHE A 48 -3.15 10.01 0.43
N TYR A 49 -1.90 9.57 0.60
CA TYR A 49 -0.81 9.86 -0.33
C TYR A 49 -1.06 9.29 -1.73
N ILE A 50 -1.65 8.09 -1.80
CA ILE A 50 -1.96 7.40 -3.06
C ILE A 50 -3.23 7.99 -3.67
N SER A 51 -4.28 8.14 -2.87
CA SER A 51 -5.54 8.74 -3.29
C SER A 51 -6.32 9.21 -2.08
N GLN A 52 -6.91 10.40 -2.17
CA GLN A 52 -7.90 10.83 -1.20
C GLN A 52 -9.20 10.04 -1.34
N SER A 53 -10.07 10.07 -0.33
CA SER A 53 -11.42 9.53 -0.44
C SER A 53 -12.15 10.14 -1.65
N LEU A 54 -12.72 9.27 -2.48
CA LEU A 54 -13.41 9.65 -3.70
C LEU A 54 -14.92 9.61 -3.50
N SER A 55 -15.65 10.48 -4.19
CA SER A 55 -17.08 10.29 -4.38
C SER A 55 -17.34 9.11 -5.32
N GLU A 56 -18.56 8.58 -5.28
CA GLU A 56 -19.00 7.49 -6.15
C GLU A 56 -18.74 7.80 -7.63
N ASP A 57 -19.16 9.00 -8.11
CA ASP A 57 -18.97 9.40 -9.50
C ASP A 57 -17.50 9.38 -9.94
N LYS A 58 -16.60 9.88 -9.08
CA LYS A 58 -15.16 9.90 -9.36
C LYS A 58 -14.57 8.49 -9.37
N LEU A 59 -15.02 7.63 -8.46
CA LEU A 59 -14.59 6.23 -8.44
C LEU A 59 -15.03 5.51 -9.72
N LEU A 60 -16.29 5.70 -10.14
CA LEU A 60 -16.82 5.11 -11.37
C LEU A 60 -16.08 5.59 -12.62
N GLU A 61 -15.69 6.86 -12.66
CA GLU A 61 -14.86 7.41 -13.74
C GLU A 61 -13.48 6.75 -13.80
N LEU A 62 -12.80 6.61 -12.65
CA LEU A 62 -11.50 5.93 -12.57
C LEU A 62 -11.58 4.47 -13.03
N MET A 63 -12.61 3.75 -12.60
CA MET A 63 -12.82 2.34 -12.98
C MET A 63 -13.03 2.18 -14.49
N LYS A 64 -13.75 3.11 -15.14
CA LYS A 64 -13.95 3.10 -16.60
C LYS A 64 -12.65 3.35 -17.37
N ASN A 65 -11.80 4.24 -16.86
CA ASN A 65 -10.55 4.64 -17.51
C ASN A 65 -9.42 3.59 -17.35
N LYS A 66 -9.65 2.47 -16.66
CA LYS A 66 -8.66 1.41 -16.36
C LYS A 66 -7.35 1.97 -15.79
N ILE A 67 -7.43 3.08 -15.04
CA ILE A 67 -6.26 3.67 -14.41
C ILE A 67 -5.80 2.70 -13.33
N LYS A 68 -4.54 2.26 -13.39
CA LYS A 68 -3.92 1.60 -12.25
C LYS A 68 -3.85 2.63 -11.13
N LEU A 69 -4.70 2.48 -10.11
CA LEU A 69 -4.38 3.05 -8.80
C LEU A 69 -2.99 2.52 -8.45
N ILE A 70 -2.11 3.41 -8.01
CA ILE A 70 -0.73 3.09 -7.67
C ILE A 70 -0.78 1.91 -6.68
N VAL A 71 -0.42 0.74 -7.17
CA VAL A 71 -0.12 -0.43 -6.35
C VAL A 71 1.34 -0.25 -5.98
N THR A 72 1.66 -0.42 -4.69
CA THR A 72 3.04 -0.32 -4.15
C THR A 72 4.03 -0.99 -5.07
#